data_AF-X0T5N8-F1
#
_entry.id   AF-X0T5N8-F1
#
_cell.length_a   1.000
_cell.length_b   1.000
_cell.length_c   1.000
_cell.angle_alpha   90.00
_cell.angle_beta   90.00
_cell.angle_gamma   90.00
#
_symmetry.space_group_name_H-M   'P 1'
#
loop_
_entity.id
_entity.type
_entity.pdbx_description
1 polymer ?
#
loop_
_entity_poly.entity_id
_entity_poly.type
_entity_poly.pdbx_seq_one_letter_code
_entity_poly.pdbx_strand_id
1 'polypeptide(L)'
;MSAPLQRVQVIKGWIDAAGNTHEKVEDVACSDGLEVDPVTLRCPDNGASVDLATCGVVGNKGAAQLMTAWSDPEFDPSQGAFYYVRALQNPTCRWSTYDAIRLGITPDPRVPATIRERAWSSPIWVDPRE
;
A
#
# COMPACT_ATOMS: atom_id res chain seq x y z
N MET A 1 7.15 11.42 -13.44
CA MET A 1 8.09 10.93 -12.41
C MET A 1 7.32 9.99 -11.50
N SER A 2 7.85 8.80 -11.20
CA SER A 2 7.25 7.85 -10.24
C SER A 2 7.80 8.12 -8.84
N ALA A 3 6.97 7.99 -7.80
CA ALA A 3 7.43 8.19 -6.43
C ALA A 3 8.07 6.92 -5.86
N PRO A 4 9.01 7.04 -4.89
CA PRO A 4 9.61 5.88 -4.24
C PRO A 4 8.59 4.99 -3.52
N LEU A 5 8.89 3.69 -3.39
CA LEU A 5 8.07 2.74 -2.65
C LEU A 5 8.06 3.07 -1.16
N GLN A 6 6.88 2.98 -0.55
CA GLN A 6 6.70 3.14 0.89
C GLN A 6 6.60 1.79 1.59
N ARG A 7 5.79 0.87 1.03
CA ARG A 7 5.56 -0.44 1.65
C ARG A 7 5.08 -1.49 0.65
N VAL A 8 5.21 -2.74 1.06
CA VAL A 8 4.58 -3.91 0.44
C VAL A 8 3.59 -4.50 1.43
N GLN A 9 2.45 -4.95 0.92
CA GLN A 9 1.39 -5.60 1.68
C GLN A 9 1.10 -6.97 1.11
N VAL A 10 0.72 -7.91 1.97
CA VAL A 10 0.04 -9.14 1.57
C VAL A 10 -1.43 -9.02 1.97
N ILE A 11 -2.30 -9.42 1.06
CA ILE A 11 -3.74 -9.46 1.27
C ILE A 11 -4.17 -10.91 1.18
N LYS A 12 -4.80 -11.41 2.25
CA LYS A 12 -5.43 -12.73 2.33
C LYS A 12 -6.94 -12.55 2.31
N GLY A 13 -7.63 -13.29 1.45
CA GLY A 13 -9.08 -13.43 1.51
C GLY A 13 -9.47 -14.90 1.69
N TRP A 14 -10.51 -15.17 2.48
CA TRP A 14 -11.00 -16.52 2.71
C TRP A 14 -12.49 -16.52 3.03
N ILE A 15 -13.08 -17.72 3.06
CA ILE A 15 -14.47 -17.94 3.49
C ILE A 15 -14.43 -18.81 4.75
N ASP A 16 -15.14 -18.40 5.79
CA ASP A 16 -15.23 -19.17 7.05
C ASP A 16 -16.23 -20.34 6.95
N ALA A 17 -16.30 -21.16 7.99
CA ALA A 17 -17.21 -22.30 8.05
C ALA A 17 -18.71 -21.92 8.02
N ALA A 18 -19.05 -20.67 8.35
CA ALA A 18 -20.41 -20.14 8.26
C ALA A 18 -20.72 -19.55 6.87
N GLY A 19 -19.75 -19.51 5.96
CA GLY A 19 -19.88 -18.96 4.62
C GLY A 19 -19.63 -17.46 4.51
N ASN A 20 -19.12 -16.80 5.56
CA ASN A 20 -18.80 -15.37 5.51
C ASN A 20 -17.43 -15.13 4.86
N THR A 21 -17.34 -14.09 4.05
CA THR A 21 -16.09 -13.63 3.45
C THR A 21 -15.28 -12.79 4.42
N HIS A 22 -13.98 -13.02 4.46
CA HIS A 22 -13.03 -12.25 5.27
C HIS A 22 -11.89 -11.74 4.40
N GLU A 23 -11.33 -10.60 4.78
CA GLU A 23 -10.10 -10.05 4.22
C GLU A 23 -9.17 -9.63 5.37
N LYS A 24 -7.88 -9.98 5.24
CA LYS A 24 -6.82 -9.47 6.10
C LYS A 24 -5.75 -8.82 5.24
N VAL A 25 -5.29 -7.65 5.66
CA VAL A 25 -4.24 -6.89 4.97
C VAL A 25 -3.12 -6.62 5.97
N GLU A 26 -1.94 -7.16 5.66
CA GLU A 26 -0.74 -6.99 6.48
C GLU A 26 0.32 -6.25 5.66
N ASP A 27 0.99 -5.30 6.29
CA ASP A 27 2.21 -4.74 5.74
C ASP A 27 3.35 -5.73 6.04
N VAL A 28 4.19 -6.04 5.05
CA VAL A 28 5.22 -7.09 5.15
C VAL A 28 6.64 -6.58 4.89
N ALA A 29 6.74 -5.36 4.34
CA ALA A 29 7.99 -4.63 4.19
C ALA A 29 7.72 -3.12 4.21
N CYS A 30 8.53 -2.38 4.94
CA CYS A 30 8.46 -0.92 5.02
C CYS A 30 9.74 -0.30 4.45
N SER A 31 9.64 0.90 3.88
CA SER A 31 10.79 1.69 3.50
C SER A 31 11.47 2.34 4.70
N ASP A 32 12.62 2.98 4.45
CA ASP A 32 13.30 3.84 5.43
C ASP A 32 13.78 3.13 6.72
N GLY A 33 13.94 1.80 6.68
CA GLY A 33 14.34 1.00 7.83
C GLY A 33 13.27 0.92 8.93
N LEU A 34 12.02 1.29 8.61
CA LEU A 34 10.90 1.12 9.52
C LEU A 34 10.54 -0.36 9.63
N GLU A 35 10.02 -0.74 10.80
CA GLU A 35 9.55 -2.08 11.06
C GLU A 35 8.03 -2.10 11.16
N VAL A 36 7.44 -3.22 10.75
CA VAL A 36 6.00 -3.46 10.87
C VAL A 36 5.66 -3.58 12.36
N ASP A 37 4.66 -2.82 12.81
CA ASP A 37 4.14 -2.97 14.16
C ASP A 37 3.48 -4.36 14.30
N PRO A 38 3.92 -5.22 15.25
CA PRO A 38 3.44 -6.59 15.37
C PRO A 38 1.99 -6.70 15.86
N VAL A 39 1.44 -5.62 16.42
CA VAL A 39 0.06 -5.55 16.91
C VAL A 39 -0.87 -5.07 15.80
N THR A 40 -0.49 -4.00 15.09
CA THR A 40 -1.34 -3.41 14.06
C THR A 40 -1.12 -3.99 12.66
N LEU A 41 0.00 -4.67 12.45
CA LEU A 41 0.47 -5.21 11.17
C LEU A 41 0.61 -4.11 10.10
N ARG A 42 1.00 -2.90 10.55
CA ARG A 42 1.18 -1.72 9.70
C ARG A 42 2.59 -1.16 9.82
N CYS A 43 3.09 -0.66 8.69
CA CYS A 43 4.25 0.23 8.69
C CYS A 43 3.86 1.57 9.34
N PRO A 44 4.74 2.13 10.20
CA PRO A 44 4.63 3.52 10.62
C PRO A 44 4.63 4.48 9.43
N ASP A 45 4.18 5.72 9.65
CA ASP A 45 4.34 6.77 8.66
C ASP A 45 5.83 7.10 8.46
N ASN A 46 6.30 7.06 7.23
CA ASN A 46 7.68 7.43 6.89
C ASN A 46 7.88 8.94 6.72
N GLY A 47 6.80 9.72 6.80
CA GLY A 47 6.82 11.18 6.70
C GLY A 47 6.99 11.71 5.27
N ALA A 48 6.86 10.85 4.24
CA ALA A 48 6.94 11.28 2.86
C ALA A 48 5.76 12.19 2.46
N SER A 49 6.06 13.30 1.80
CA SER A 49 5.05 14.27 1.36
C SER A 49 5.47 14.99 0.08
N VAL A 50 4.58 15.83 -0.43
CA VAL A 50 4.82 16.71 -1.58
C VAL A 50 4.47 18.14 -1.21
N ASP A 51 5.20 19.10 -1.80
CA ASP A 51 4.84 20.50 -1.73
C ASP A 51 3.64 20.77 -2.65
N LEU A 52 2.53 21.25 -2.11
CA LEU A 52 1.31 21.47 -2.89
C LEU A 52 1.37 22.70 -3.82
N ALA A 53 2.38 23.56 -3.67
CA ALA A 53 2.60 24.69 -4.58
C ALA A 53 3.39 24.29 -5.83
N THR A 54 4.24 23.26 -5.74
CA THR A 54 5.17 22.86 -6.81
C THR A 54 4.99 21.41 -7.28
N CYS A 55 4.29 20.59 -6.50
CA CYS A 55 4.21 19.14 -6.61
C CYS A 55 5.57 18.43 -6.59
N GLY A 56 6.59 19.07 -6.03
CA GLY A 56 7.88 18.46 -5.75
C GLY A 56 7.81 17.54 -4.54
N VAL A 57 8.55 16.42 -4.59
CA VAL A 57 8.74 15.54 -3.43
C VAL A 57 9.52 16.29 -2.36
N VAL A 58 9.07 16.21 -1.11
CA VAL A 58 9.74 16.81 0.04
C VAL A 58 10.56 15.75 0.77
N GLY A 59 11.84 16.05 1.00
CA GLY A 59 12.77 15.14 1.66
C GLY A 59 13.25 13.99 0.77
N ASN A 60 13.82 12.97 1.41
CA ASN A 60 14.36 11.79 0.72
C ASN A 60 13.89 10.52 1.46
N LYS A 61 12.63 10.17 1.24
CA LYS A 61 11.97 9.03 1.88
C LYS A 61 11.53 8.00 0.85
N GLY A 62 11.39 6.76 1.29
CA GLY A 62 10.99 5.62 0.48
C GLY A 62 12.18 4.83 -0.07
N ALA A 63 11.89 3.82 -0.88
CA ALA A 63 12.88 2.91 -1.44
C ALA A 63 12.66 2.70 -2.95
N ALA A 64 13.75 2.47 -3.68
CA ALA A 64 13.66 2.04 -5.08
C ALA A 64 13.22 0.57 -5.20
N GLN A 65 13.49 -0.24 -4.17
CA GLN A 65 13.16 -1.66 -4.10
C GLN A 65 12.86 -2.05 -2.64
N LEU A 66 11.88 -2.92 -2.45
CA LEU A 66 11.59 -3.59 -1.19
C LEU A 66 11.64 -5.10 -1.42
N MET A 67 12.23 -5.83 -0.47
CA MET A 67 12.34 -7.28 -0.50
C MET A 67 12.09 -7.82 0.90
N THR A 68 11.37 -8.93 1.00
CA THR A 68 11.09 -9.61 2.27
C THR A 68 10.75 -11.06 2.01
N ALA A 69 10.97 -11.92 3.00
CA ALA A 69 10.39 -13.24 3.07
C ALA A 69 9.27 -13.19 4.11
N TRP A 70 8.09 -13.68 3.75
CA TRP A 70 6.91 -13.65 4.60
C TRP A 70 6.22 -15.01 4.58
N SER A 71 5.65 -15.38 5.73
CA SER A 71 4.84 -16.57 5.91
C SER A 71 3.60 -16.18 6.69
N ASP A 72 2.44 -16.70 6.28
CA ASP A 72 1.18 -16.48 6.98
C ASP A 72 1.20 -17.23 8.33
N PRO A 73 1.20 -16.52 9.48
CA PRO A 73 1.20 -17.17 10.80
C PRO A 73 -0.14 -17.84 11.14
N GLU A 74 -1.21 -17.48 10.42
CA GLU A 74 -2.57 -18.01 10.56
C GLU A 74 -2.93 -18.89 9.35
N PHE A 75 -1.92 -19.48 8.70
CA PHE A 75 -2.14 -20.40 7.60
C PHE A 75 -2.87 -21.66 8.10
N ASP A 76 -3.99 -21.98 7.44
CA ASP A 76 -4.74 -23.20 7.66
C ASP A 76 -4.87 -23.93 6.31
N PRO A 77 -4.21 -25.10 6.13
CA PRO A 77 -4.28 -25.84 4.86
C PRO A 77 -5.67 -26.41 4.58
N SER A 78 -6.55 -26.49 5.59
CA SER A 78 -7.93 -26.95 5.41
C SER A 78 -8.88 -25.84 4.94
N GLN A 79 -8.42 -24.59 4.89
CA GLN A 79 -9.21 -23.42 4.52
C GLN A 79 -8.90 -22.95 3.10
N GLY A 80 -9.95 -22.82 2.29
CA GLY A 80 -9.83 -22.19 0.98
C GLY A 80 -9.54 -20.71 1.13
N ALA A 81 -8.43 -20.25 0.56
CA ALA A 81 -7.98 -18.87 0.65
C ALA A 81 -7.36 -18.40 -0.66
N PHE A 82 -7.24 -17.09 -0.84
CA PHE A 82 -6.40 -16.50 -1.88
C PHE A 82 -5.51 -15.42 -1.30
N TYR A 83 -4.36 -15.24 -1.94
CA TYR A 83 -3.35 -14.26 -1.56
C TYR A 83 -2.96 -13.41 -2.76
N TYR A 84 -2.80 -12.10 -2.56
CA TYR A 84 -2.11 -11.25 -3.53
C TYR A 84 -1.23 -10.22 -2.81
N VAL A 85 -0.23 -9.72 -3.53
CA VAL A 85 0.69 -8.70 -3.04
C VAL A 85 0.27 -7.34 -3.56
N ARG A 86 0.34 -6.31 -2.71
CA ARG A 86 0.13 -4.91 -3.09
C ARG A 86 1.32 -4.05 -2.69
N ALA A 87 1.96 -3.40 -3.65
CA ALA A 87 2.99 -2.39 -3.39
C ALA A 87 2.37 -1.00 -3.40
N LEU A 88 2.78 -0.14 -2.47
CA LEU A 88 2.34 1.26 -2.40
C LEU A 88 3.55 2.19 -2.46
N GLN A 89 3.45 3.22 -3.29
CA GLN A 89 4.41 4.32 -3.32
C GLN A 89 4.06 5.43 -2.31
N ASN A 90 5.04 6.30 -2.08
CA ASN A 90 4.85 7.56 -1.38
C ASN A 90 3.79 8.45 -2.07
N PRO A 91 3.15 9.39 -1.34
CA PRO A 91 2.19 10.31 -1.92
C PRO A 91 2.76 11.10 -3.12
N THR A 92 1.92 11.29 -4.13
CA THR A 92 2.15 12.22 -5.24
C THR A 92 1.00 13.20 -5.33
N CYS A 93 1.21 14.36 -5.94
CA CYS A 93 0.09 15.22 -6.31
C CYS A 93 -0.90 14.47 -7.20
N ARG A 94 -2.19 14.73 -6.98
CA ARG A 94 -3.25 14.32 -7.89
C ARG A 94 -3.21 15.19 -9.15
N TRP A 95 -3.73 14.69 -10.27
CA TRP A 95 -3.85 15.47 -11.51
C TRP A 95 -4.55 16.82 -11.31
N SER A 96 -5.57 16.87 -10.45
CA SER A 96 -6.31 18.10 -10.14
C SER A 96 -5.45 19.16 -9.43
N THR A 97 -4.43 18.74 -8.67
CA THR A 97 -3.47 19.67 -8.05
C THR A 97 -2.51 20.22 -9.09
N TYR A 98 -2.04 19.38 -10.02
CA TYR A 98 -1.22 19.85 -11.15
C TYR A 98 -1.97 20.86 -12.02
N ASP A 99 -3.26 20.62 -12.29
CA ASP A 99 -4.09 21.57 -13.05
C ASP A 99 -4.30 22.88 -12.31
N ALA A 100 -4.56 22.84 -10.99
CA ALA A 100 -4.70 24.04 -10.18
C ALA A 100 -3.42 24.91 -10.22
N ILE A 101 -2.24 24.30 -10.08
CA ILE A 101 -0.95 24.99 -10.20
C ILE A 101 -0.79 25.60 -11.59
N ARG A 102 -1.08 24.85 -12.66
CA ARG A 102 -0.98 25.34 -14.05
C ARG A 102 -1.93 26.51 -14.32
N LEU A 103 -3.11 26.50 -13.72
CA LEU A 103 -4.12 27.55 -13.86
C LEU A 103 -3.89 28.74 -12.90
N GLY A 104 -2.94 28.65 -11.97
CA GLY A 104 -2.69 29.68 -10.97
C GLY A 104 -3.82 29.83 -9.96
N ILE A 105 -4.59 28.77 -9.71
CA ILE A 105 -5.70 28.74 -8.75
C ILE A 105 -5.38 27.83 -7.57
N THR A 106 -6.08 28.04 -6.46
CA THR A 106 -5.96 27.16 -5.30
C THR A 106 -6.62 25.80 -5.58
N PRO A 107 -5.99 24.66 -5.23
CA PRO A 107 -6.64 23.35 -5.31
C PRO A 107 -7.97 23.30 -4.55
N ASP A 108 -9.00 22.66 -5.12
CA ASP A 108 -10.31 22.54 -4.49
C ASP A 108 -10.21 21.71 -3.20
N PRO A 109 -10.57 22.26 -2.02
CA PRO A 109 -10.44 21.56 -0.75
C PRO A 109 -11.37 20.35 -0.59
N ARG A 110 -12.38 20.20 -1.47
CA ARG A 110 -13.30 19.04 -1.46
C ARG A 110 -12.68 17.78 -2.07
N VAL A 111 -11.55 17.91 -2.76
CA VAL A 111 -10.86 16.80 -3.43
C VAL A 111 -9.47 16.64 -2.81
N PRO A 112 -9.03 15.41 -2.50
CA PRO A 112 -7.67 15.20 -1.99
C PRO A 112 -6.61 15.74 -2.95
N ALA A 113 -5.69 16.56 -2.41
CA ALA A 113 -4.61 17.16 -3.19
C ALA A 113 -3.54 16.15 -3.60
N THR A 114 -3.49 14.99 -2.92
CA THR A 114 -2.51 13.93 -3.16
C THR A 114 -3.19 12.58 -3.34
N ILE A 115 -2.50 11.66 -4.00
CA ILE A 115 -2.87 10.26 -4.16
C ILE A 115 -1.67 9.36 -3.85
N ARG A 116 -1.93 8.08 -3.63
CA ARG A 116 -0.90 7.03 -3.60
C ARG A 116 -1.22 6.00 -4.65
N GLU A 117 -0.31 5.83 -5.60
CA GLU A 117 -0.43 4.75 -6.58
C GLU A 117 -0.12 3.41 -5.94
N ARG A 118 -0.67 2.36 -6.54
CA ARG A 118 -0.62 1.00 -6.04
C ARG A 118 -0.45 0.02 -7.20
N ALA A 119 0.44 -0.95 -7.03
CA ALA A 119 0.60 -2.09 -7.94
C ALA A 119 0.16 -3.36 -7.23
N TRP A 120 -0.55 -4.25 -7.92
CA TRP A 120 -1.18 -5.44 -7.35
C TRP A 120 -0.75 -6.64 -8.19
N SER A 121 -0.36 -7.73 -7.54
CA SER A 121 -0.08 -8.98 -8.23
C SER A 121 -1.38 -9.69 -8.62
N SER A 122 -1.27 -10.66 -9.52
CA SER A 122 -2.30 -11.69 -9.66
C SER A 122 -2.47 -12.47 -8.34
N PRO A 123 -3.69 -12.91 -8.01
CA PRO A 123 -3.93 -13.73 -6.84
C PRO A 123 -3.44 -15.16 -7.06
N ILE A 124 -2.98 -15.78 -5.97
CA ILE A 124 -2.67 -17.21 -5.87
C ILE A 124 -3.74 -17.84 -4.98
N TRP A 125 -4.31 -18.95 -5.41
CA TRP A 125 -5.36 -19.66 -4.69
C TRP A 125 -4.79 -20.85 -3.94
N VAL A 126 -5.31 -21.08 -2.74
CA VAL A 126 -5.07 -22.27 -1.93
C VAL A 126 -6.36 -23.08 -1.93
N ASP A 127 -6.31 -24.27 -2.54
CA ASP A 127 -7.42 -25.23 -2.52
C ASP A 127 -7.13 -26.30 -1.45
N PRO A 128 -8.00 -26.49 -0.45
CA PRO A 128 -7.82 -27.51 0.59
C PRO A 128 -7.82 -28.96 0.09
N ARG A 129 -8.16 -29.18 -1.18
CA ARG A 129 -8.33 -30.51 -1.78
C ARG A 129 -7.12 -30.98 -2.58
N GLU A 130 -6.11 -30.13 -2.78
CA GLU A 130 -4.84 -30.49 -3.43
C GLU A 130 -3.76 -30.90 -2.43
#